data_AF-A0A9C9JQ41-F1
#
_entry.id   AF-A0A9C9JQ41-F1
#
_cell.length_a   1.000
_cell.length_b   1.000
_cell.length_c   1.000
_cell.angle_alpha   90.00
_cell.angle_beta   90.00
_cell.angle_gamma   90.00
#
_symmetry.space_group_name_H-M   'P 1'
#
loop_
_entity.id
_entity.type
_entity.pdbx_description
1 polymer ?
#
loop_
_entity_poly.entity_id
_entity_poly.type
_entity_poly.pdbx_seq_one_letter_code
_entity_poly.pdbx_strand_id
1 'polypeptide(L)'
;MKKNFYYINDDPYDEKITAPYILVNTKAGDCDDFSLFAKTCLDILGGWNAKYMLLGKNRNEFTHIVCFAYRGKNILGFIDPVVIDGASDLFNVVHPKYKFKKII
;
A
#
# COMPACT_ATOMS: atom_id res chain seq x y z
N MET A 1 6.08 -19.93 1.26
CA MET A 1 6.95 -18.94 0.57
C MET A 1 7.90 -18.33 1.59
N LYS A 2 9.18 -18.13 1.26
CA LYS A 2 10.11 -17.35 2.11
C LYS A 2 9.65 -15.88 2.11
N LYS A 3 9.59 -15.24 3.29
CA LYS A 3 9.32 -13.79 3.39
C LYS A 3 10.55 -13.02 2.91
N ASN A 4 10.35 -12.11 1.96
CA ASN A 4 11.42 -11.27 1.41
C ASN A 4 11.57 -9.94 2.16
N PHE A 5 10.55 -9.54 2.93
CA PHE A 5 10.50 -8.30 3.71
C PHE A 5 9.93 -8.57 5.11
N TYR A 6 10.28 -7.73 6.07
CA TYR A 6 9.84 -7.76 7.46
C TYR A 6 9.11 -6.46 7.81
N TYR A 7 7.90 -6.60 8.37
CA TYR A 7 7.16 -5.45 8.86
C TYR A 7 7.72 -5.02 10.21
N ILE A 8 8.13 -3.75 10.32
CA ILE A 8 8.61 -3.12 11.54
C ILE A 8 7.88 -1.80 11.66
N ASN A 9 7.08 -1.62 12.72
CA ASN A 9 6.44 -0.33 12.98
C ASN A 9 7.51 0.70 13.37
N ASP A 10 7.36 1.92 12.88
CA ASP A 10 8.09 3.06 13.37
C ASP A 10 7.69 3.43 14.81
N ASP A 11 8.52 4.26 15.44
CA ASP A 11 8.18 4.89 16.71
C ASP A 11 6.96 5.81 16.48
N PRO A 12 5.88 5.70 17.27
CA PRO A 12 4.70 6.55 17.12
C PRO A 12 4.99 8.06 17.19
N TYR A 13 6.14 8.46 17.74
CA TYR A 13 6.58 9.85 17.87
C TYR A 13 7.59 10.28 16.80
N ASP A 14 8.05 9.37 15.94
CA ASP A 14 9.04 9.62 14.89
C ASP A 14 8.70 8.79 13.63
N GLU A 15 7.63 9.20 12.92
CA GLU A 15 7.20 8.61 11.66
C GLU A 15 8.24 8.90 10.55
N LYS A 16 8.78 7.84 9.94
CA LYS A 16 9.88 7.95 8.98
C LYS A 16 9.57 7.17 7.70
N ILE A 17 9.30 7.91 6.64
CA ILE A 17 9.18 7.35 5.30
C ILE A 17 10.57 6.98 4.75
N THR A 18 10.78 5.69 4.52
CA THR A 18 11.99 5.10 3.93
C THR A 18 11.92 5.09 2.40
N ALA A 19 12.97 5.59 1.76
CA ALA A 19 13.05 5.61 0.30
C ALA A 19 13.09 4.17 -0.30
N PRO A 20 12.45 3.92 -1.46
CA PRO A 20 12.37 2.58 -2.08
C PRO A 20 13.71 1.85 -2.26
N TYR A 21 14.79 2.57 -2.62
CA TYR A 21 16.10 1.95 -2.82
C TYR A 21 16.73 1.44 -1.51
N ILE A 22 16.36 2.02 -0.37
CA ILE A 22 16.81 1.60 0.95
C ILE A 22 16.08 0.31 1.33
N LEU A 23 14.77 0.23 1.08
CA LEU A 23 13.93 -0.95 1.35
C LEU A 23 14.45 -2.23 0.69
N VAL A 24 15.02 -2.14 -0.52
CA VAL A 24 15.62 -3.30 -1.20
C VAL A 24 16.79 -3.89 -0.39
N ASN A 25 17.55 -3.03 0.30
CA ASN A 25 18.70 -3.42 1.09
C ASN A 25 18.31 -3.82 2.52
N THR A 26 17.47 -3.03 3.18
CA THR A 26 17.04 -3.27 4.57
C THR A 26 16.06 -4.43 4.66
N LYS A 27 15.25 -4.65 3.61
CA LYS A 27 14.15 -5.60 3.58
C LYS A 27 13.19 -5.42 4.76
N ALA A 28 13.08 -4.20 5.27
CA ALA A 28 12.26 -3.87 6.41
C ALA A 28 11.67 -2.46 6.25
N GLY A 29 10.44 -2.29 6.74
CA GLY A 29 9.66 -1.06 6.71
C GLY A 29 8.25 -1.31 7.20
N ASP A 30 7.40 -0.29 7.13
CA ASP A 30 6.00 -0.37 7.53
C ASP A 30 5.01 -0.26 6.35
N CYS A 31 3.74 0.02 6.63
CA CYS A 31 2.70 0.11 5.61
C CYS A 31 2.93 1.22 4.56
N ASP A 32 3.50 2.36 4.93
CA ASP A 32 3.69 3.48 4.02
C ASP A 32 4.91 3.27 3.11
N ASP A 33 5.98 2.72 3.67
CA ASP A 33 7.20 2.26 3.03
C ASP A 33 6.90 1.25 1.92
N PHE A 34 6.15 0.21 2.26
CA PHE A 34 5.78 -0.81 1.28
C PHE A 34 4.83 -0.27 0.22
N SER A 35 3.92 0.64 0.58
CA SER A 35 3.03 1.29 -0.37
C SER A 35 3.79 2.17 -1.35
N LEU A 36 4.77 2.94 -0.86
CA LEU A 36 5.64 3.79 -1.66
C LEU A 36 6.52 2.96 -2.60
N PHE A 37 7.10 1.88 -2.09
CA PHE A 37 7.89 0.94 -2.89
C PHE A 37 7.05 0.34 -4.03
N ALA A 38 5.88 -0.23 -3.71
CA ALA A 38 5.00 -0.86 -4.69
C ALA A 38 4.53 0.14 -5.77
N LYS A 39 4.12 1.35 -5.35
CA LYS A 39 3.73 2.41 -6.28
C LYS A 39 4.88 2.79 -7.22
N THR A 40 6.08 2.97 -6.66
CA THR A 40 7.29 3.31 -7.44
C THR A 40 7.58 2.24 -8.51
N CYS A 41 7.50 0.96 -8.14
CA CYS A 41 7.69 -0.13 -9.10
C CYS A 41 6.63 -0.10 -10.22
N LEU A 42 5.36 0.11 -9.89
CA LEU A 42 4.28 0.16 -10.88
C LEU A 42 4.38 1.36 -11.81
N ASP A 43 4.76 2.52 -11.29
CA ASP A 43 4.97 3.73 -12.09
C ASP A 43 6.10 3.53 -13.11
N ILE A 44 7.19 2.85 -12.72
CA ILE A 44 8.31 2.53 -13.61
C ILE A 44 7.94 1.47 -14.64
N LEU A 45 7.26 0.39 -14.22
CA LEU A 45 6.82 -0.69 -15.12
C LEU A 45 5.82 -0.20 -16.17
N GLY A 46 5.01 0.79 -15.81
CA GLY A 46 3.98 1.35 -16.68
C GLY A 46 2.77 0.42 -16.87
N GLY A 47 1.75 0.94 -17.56
CA GLY A 47 0.51 0.21 -17.85
C GLY A 47 -0.44 0.06 -16.64
N TRP A 48 -0.11 0.64 -15.49
CA TRP A 48 -0.95 0.71 -14.30
C TRP A 48 -1.08 2.17 -13.84
N ASN A 49 -2.25 2.53 -13.34
CA ASN A 49 -2.47 3.77 -12.61
C ASN A 49 -2.38 3.43 -11.11
N ALA A 50 -1.23 3.72 -10.50
CA ALA A 50 -1.00 3.46 -9.09
C ALA A 50 -1.34 4.70 -8.23
N LYS A 51 -2.14 4.49 -7.20
CA LYS A 51 -2.62 5.47 -6.23
C LYS A 51 -2.43 4.94 -4.82
N TYR A 52 -2.56 5.82 -3.83
CA TYR A 52 -2.62 5.35 -2.45
C TYR A 52 -4.07 5.16 -2.04
N MET A 53 -4.33 4.17 -1.21
CA MET A 53 -5.61 4.00 -0.56
C MET A 53 -5.40 4.00 0.96
N LEU A 54 -5.95 5.01 1.61
CA LEU A 54 -6.00 5.11 3.06
C LEU A 54 -7.13 4.24 3.60
N LEU A 55 -6.85 3.51 4.66
CA LEU A 55 -7.73 2.54 5.30
C LEU A 55 -7.90 2.87 6.78
N GLY A 56 -9.14 2.86 7.24
CA GLY A 56 -9.51 3.27 8.59
C GLY A 56 -10.57 2.37 9.22
N LYS A 57 -10.47 2.15 10.52
CA LYS A 57 -11.53 1.51 11.31
C LYS A 57 -12.71 2.47 11.54
N ASN A 58 -12.41 3.76 11.69
CA ASN A 58 -13.36 4.85 11.91
C ASN A 58 -13.32 5.85 10.74
N ARG A 59 -14.41 6.62 10.54
CA ARG A 59 -14.65 7.43 9.33
C ARG A 59 -13.58 8.50 9.05
N ASN A 60 -12.91 9.00 10.08
CA ASN A 60 -11.92 10.07 10.00
C ASN A 60 -10.56 9.67 10.62
N GLU A 61 -10.34 8.36 10.82
CA GLU A 61 -9.13 7.84 11.45
C GLU A 61 -8.55 6.77 10.53
N PHE A 62 -7.68 7.23 9.62
CA PHE A 62 -6.94 6.36 8.71
C PHE A 62 -5.62 5.99 9.38
N THR A 63 -5.41 4.70 9.59
CA THR A 63 -4.26 4.16 10.33
C THR A 63 -3.46 3.17 9.51
N HIS A 64 -3.80 3.01 8.24
CA HIS A 64 -3.14 2.09 7.33
C HIS A 64 -3.21 2.64 5.92
N ILE A 65 -2.16 2.42 5.15
CA ILE A 65 -2.07 2.83 3.75
C ILE A 65 -1.66 1.62 2.92
N VAL A 66 -2.23 1.52 1.73
CA VAL A 66 -1.91 0.48 0.75
C VAL A 66 -1.74 1.10 -0.63
N CYS A 67 -1.03 0.42 -1.52
CA CYS A 67 -0.99 0.78 -2.93
C CYS A 67 -2.23 0.23 -3.63
N PHE A 68 -2.99 1.09 -4.29
CA PHE A 68 -4.14 0.75 -5.12
C PHE A 68 -3.81 0.98 -6.59
N ALA A 69 -3.87 -0.07 -7.40
CA ALA A 69 -3.53 -0.03 -8.81
C ALA A 69 -4.73 -0.42 -9.68
N TYR A 70 -4.86 0.17 -10.86
CA TYR A 70 -5.90 -0.18 -11.84
C TYR A 70 -5.43 0.10 -13.26
N ARG A 71 -6.00 -0.59 -14.25
CA ARG A 71 -5.65 -0.42 -15.67
C ARG A 71 -6.32 0.78 -16.32
N GLY A 72 -7.51 1.13 -15.87
CA GLY A 72 -8.28 2.29 -16.35
C GLY A 72 -9.52 2.55 -15.52
N LYS A 73 -10.29 3.57 -15.88
CA LYS A 73 -11.55 3.92 -15.21
C LYS A 73 -12.64 4.14 -16.25
N ASN A 74 -13.81 3.56 -16.04
CA ASN A 74 -15.00 3.76 -16.86
C ASN A 74 -16.22 4.05 -15.97
N ILE A 75 -17.41 4.12 -16.57
CA ILE A 75 -18.67 4.42 -15.86
C ILE A 75 -19.05 3.36 -14.81
N LEU A 76 -18.57 2.12 -14.96
CA LEU A 76 -18.85 1.02 -14.04
C LEU A 76 -17.82 0.95 -12.90
N GLY A 77 -16.70 1.68 -13.00
CA GLY A 77 -15.69 1.77 -11.97
C GLY A 77 -14.27 1.62 -12.50
N PHE A 78 -13.42 1.02 -11.67
CA PHE A 78 -12.02 0.73 -12.01
C PHE A 78 -11.93 -0.58 -12.80
N ILE A 79 -11.09 -0.58 -13.83
CA ILE A 79 -10.78 -1.76 -14.64
C ILE A 79 -9.60 -2.47 -13.99
N ASP A 80 -9.76 -3.75 -13.68
CA ASP A 80 -8.79 -4.61 -13.00
C ASP A 80 -8.19 -3.98 -11.73
N PRO A 81 -9.01 -3.64 -10.72
CA PRO A 81 -8.52 -3.06 -9.47
C PRO A 81 -7.69 -4.09 -8.70
N VAL A 82 -6.51 -3.67 -8.24
CA VAL A 82 -5.60 -4.45 -7.40
C VAL A 82 -5.24 -3.66 -6.15
N VAL A 83 -5.36 -4.30 -5.00
CA VAL A 83 -4.85 -3.82 -3.71
C VAL A 83 -3.55 -4.54 -3.39
N ILE A 84 -2.48 -3.77 -3.18
CA ILE A 84 -1.18 -4.28 -2.77
C ILE A 84 -0.92 -3.78 -1.36
N ASP A 85 -1.03 -4.68 -0.41
CA ASP A 85 -0.76 -4.45 1.01
C ASP A 85 0.52 -5.20 1.40
N GLY A 86 1.64 -4.48 1.51
CA GLY A 86 2.93 -5.09 1.88
C GLY A 86 3.03 -5.48 3.36
N ALA A 87 2.09 -5.03 4.20
CA ALA A 87 2.00 -5.39 5.61
C ALA A 87 1.11 -6.62 5.86
N SER A 88 0.49 -7.15 4.81
CA SER A 88 -0.45 -8.28 4.90
C SER A 88 0.04 -9.47 4.09
N ASP A 89 -0.21 -10.67 4.62
CA ASP A 89 -0.05 -11.91 3.84
C ASP A 89 -1.26 -12.14 2.89
N LEU A 90 -2.28 -11.26 2.92
CA LEU A 90 -3.44 -11.30 2.04
C LEU A 90 -3.17 -10.50 0.75
N PHE A 91 -3.28 -11.17 -0.39
CA PHE A 91 -3.16 -10.53 -1.70
C PHE A 91 -4.51 -10.01 -2.20
N ASN A 92 -4.54 -8.78 -2.71
CA ASN A 92 -5.71 -8.16 -3.34
C ASN A 92 -6.99 -8.15 -2.49
N VAL A 93 -6.83 -8.02 -1.17
CA VAL A 93 -7.95 -7.97 -0.22
C VAL A 93 -7.66 -6.87 0.80
N VAL A 94 -8.67 -6.03 1.06
CA VAL A 94 -8.65 -5.13 2.21
C VAL A 94 -9.11 -5.92 3.43
N HIS A 95 -8.32 -5.93 4.50
CA HIS A 95 -8.68 -6.64 5.72
C HIS A 95 -10.05 -6.14 6.25
N PRO A 96 -11.00 -7.03 6.63
CA PRO A 96 -12.36 -6.64 7.07
C PRO A 96 -12.43 -5.70 8.28
N LYS A 97 -11.31 -5.46 8.95
CA LYS A 97 -11.21 -4.54 10.10
C LYS A 97 -11.30 -3.08 9.66
N TYR A 98 -10.91 -2.79 8.41
CA TYR A 98 -10.99 -1.47 7.81
C TYR A 98 -12.36 -1.30 7.16
N LYS A 99 -13.21 -0.47 7.75
CA LYS A 99 -14.56 -0.20 7.27
C LYS A 99 -14.62 1.02 6.34
N PHE A 100 -13.62 1.88 6.43
CA PHE A 100 -13.54 3.12 5.68
C PHE A 100 -12.30 3.10 4.80
N LYS A 101 -12.47 3.59 3.56
CA LYS A 101 -11.41 3.66 2.56
C LYS A 101 -11.48 4.98 1.80
N LYS A 102 -10.31 5.55 1.48
CA LYS A 102 -10.19 6.77 0.66
C LYS A 102 -9.00 6.63 -0.28
N ILE A 103 -9.23 6.79 -1.58
CA ILE A 103 -8.18 6.75 -2.60
C ILE A 103 -7.66 8.19 -2.80
N ILE A 104 -6.33 8.37 -2.80
CA ILE A 104 -5.63 9.64 -3.00
C ILE A 104 -4.56 9.53 -4.09
#